data_AF-A0A520YCS6-F1
#
_entry.id   AF-A0A520YCS6-F1
#
_cell.length_a   1.000
_cell.length_b   1.000
_cell.length_c   1.000
_cell.angle_alpha   90.00
_cell.angle_beta   90.00
_cell.angle_gamma   90.00
#
_symmetry.space_group_name_H-M   'P 1'
#
loop_
_entity.id
_entity.type
_entity.pdbx_description
1 polymer ?
#
loop_
_entity_poly.entity_id
_entity_poly.type
_entity_poly.pdbx_seq_one_letter_code
_entity_poly.pdbx_strand_id
1 'polypeptide(L)'
;MAAHENTFDTPFSSTDSRGKIDWKSFIDVIPAGLELMSTSSIMRQAFELVSNATDGRRYASALSDAQATLRDACVPLLILERRHEHPMISTSSMTQPQRRGLGQLALQLYFAQLFRSETALIDLWSSRFGIDEAGDAIWAPRPMYVQWEPNFLGAVRDVYAGFFAGDNALFRSGLDRLGLGAAGAVLLRHLGEGNQRSVRFSEAGLQQTLRDIVALRSARQPSLHRNFVAFGLYLASLHELLASLDLAFDVRGAYAEAHPALASEV
;
A
#
# COMPACT_ATOMS: atom_id res chain seq x y z
N MET A 1 -38.73 10.51 53.05
CA MET A 1 -38.73 9.27 52.25
C MET A 1 -37.97 9.54 50.98
N ALA A 2 -36.66 9.30 51.00
CA ALA A 2 -35.76 9.43 49.85
C ALA A 2 -35.36 8.02 49.42
N ALA A 3 -35.53 7.70 48.14
CA ALA A 3 -35.19 6.41 47.57
C ALA A 3 -33.73 6.43 47.12
N HIS A 4 -32.98 5.43 47.58
CA HIS A 4 -31.64 5.06 47.14
C HIS A 4 -31.71 4.40 45.75
N GLU A 5 -30.99 4.94 44.76
CA GLU A 5 -30.63 4.20 43.55
C GLU A 5 -29.22 3.63 43.72
N ASN A 6 -29.14 2.30 43.63
CA ASN A 6 -27.94 1.51 43.79
C ASN A 6 -27.20 1.42 42.44
N THR A 7 -25.94 1.81 42.49
CA THR A 7 -24.90 1.68 41.47
C THR A 7 -24.67 0.21 41.10
N PHE A 8 -24.85 -0.14 39.84
CA PHE A 8 -24.34 -1.41 39.28
C PHE A 8 -22.95 -1.15 38.68
N ASP A 9 -21.92 -1.53 39.43
CA ASP A 9 -20.58 -1.78 38.91
C ASP A 9 -20.60 -3.10 38.14
N THR A 10 -20.33 -3.05 36.84
CA THR A 10 -19.88 -4.22 36.08
C THR A 10 -18.40 -4.04 35.72
N PRO A 11 -17.53 -4.98 36.10
CA PRO A 11 -16.11 -4.90 35.78
C PRO A 11 -15.92 -5.11 34.27
N PHE A 12 -15.34 -4.10 33.63
CA PHE A 12 -14.88 -4.19 32.24
C PHE A 12 -13.76 -5.23 32.18
N SER A 13 -14.11 -6.44 31.75
CA SER A 13 -13.16 -7.51 31.46
C SER A 13 -12.34 -7.12 30.23
N SER A 14 -11.25 -6.40 30.45
CA SER A 14 -10.18 -6.19 29.48
C SER A 14 -9.42 -7.50 29.29
N THR A 15 -10.03 -8.46 28.60
CA THR A 15 -9.28 -9.56 28.00
C THR A 15 -8.49 -9.00 26.83
N ASP A 16 -7.19 -8.87 27.07
CA ASP A 16 -6.12 -8.66 26.09
C ASP A 16 -6.29 -9.63 24.90
N SER A 17 -7.05 -9.20 23.91
CA SER A 17 -7.18 -9.87 22.63
C SER A 17 -5.90 -9.60 21.86
N ARG A 18 -4.87 -10.43 22.09
CA ARG A 18 -3.72 -10.55 21.18
C ARG A 18 -4.26 -10.47 19.77
N GLY A 19 -3.94 -9.36 19.09
CA GLY A 19 -4.65 -8.89 17.91
C GLY A 19 -4.73 -9.94 16.81
N LYS A 20 -5.78 -10.77 16.85
CA LYS A 20 -6.15 -11.65 15.75
C LYS A 20 -6.42 -10.72 14.58
N ILE A 21 -5.56 -10.81 13.57
CA ILE A 21 -5.83 -10.21 12.26
C ILE A 21 -7.21 -10.75 11.86
N ASP A 22 -8.18 -9.87 11.67
CA ASP A 22 -9.48 -10.26 11.13
C ASP A 22 -9.28 -10.63 9.66
N TRP A 23 -8.89 -11.89 9.44
CA TRP A 23 -8.65 -12.46 8.13
C TRP A 23 -9.91 -12.48 7.28
N LYS A 24 -11.10 -12.41 7.89
CA LYS A 24 -12.36 -12.40 7.15
C LYS A 24 -12.52 -11.05 6.47
N SER A 25 -12.38 -9.95 7.21
CA SER A 25 -12.30 -8.60 6.62
C SER A 25 -11.15 -8.47 5.61
N PHE A 26 -10.00 -9.10 5.87
CA PHE A 26 -8.89 -9.12 4.92
C PHE A 26 -9.22 -9.86 3.61
N ILE A 27 -9.87 -11.02 3.67
CA ILE A 27 -10.32 -11.82 2.52
C ILE A 27 -11.50 -11.15 1.81
N ASP A 28 -12.36 -10.44 2.54
CA ASP A 28 -13.47 -9.68 1.94
C ASP A 28 -12.96 -8.45 1.16
N VAL A 29 -11.77 -7.94 1.51
CA VAL A 29 -11.06 -6.86 0.81
C VAL A 29 -10.14 -7.37 -0.30
N ILE A 30 -9.93 -8.69 -0.40
CA ILE A 30 -9.21 -9.28 -1.53
C ILE A 30 -9.95 -8.86 -2.81
N PRO A 31 -9.31 -8.08 -3.70
CA PRO A 31 -9.97 -7.65 -4.93
C PRO A 31 -10.41 -8.90 -5.70
N ALA A 32 -11.55 -8.83 -6.38
CA ALA A 32 -12.01 -9.88 -7.31
C ALA A 32 -10.90 -10.33 -8.31
N GLY A 33 -9.87 -9.50 -8.53
CA GLY A 33 -8.66 -9.86 -9.29
C GLY A 33 -7.81 -11.01 -8.72
N LEU A 34 -7.96 -11.40 -7.45
CA LEU A 34 -7.28 -12.57 -6.88
C LEU A 34 -8.02 -13.89 -7.12
N GLU A 35 -9.27 -13.88 -7.60
CA GLU A 35 -9.98 -15.12 -7.99
C GLU A 35 -9.26 -15.90 -9.11
N LEU A 36 -8.24 -15.31 -9.73
CA LEU A 36 -7.56 -15.84 -10.93
C LEU A 36 -6.10 -16.18 -10.72
N MET A 37 -5.64 -16.06 -9.48
CA MET A 37 -4.44 -16.75 -9.05
C MET A 37 -4.83 -18.17 -8.66
N SER A 38 -3.94 -19.14 -8.91
CA SER A 38 -4.17 -20.49 -8.38
C SER A 38 -4.34 -20.35 -6.86
N THR A 39 -5.35 -21.02 -6.29
CA THR A 39 -5.59 -21.00 -4.84
C THR A 39 -4.30 -21.32 -4.07
N SER A 40 -3.46 -22.19 -4.61
CA SER A 40 -2.13 -22.51 -4.08
C SER A 40 -1.17 -21.30 -3.99
N SER A 41 -1.15 -20.42 -4.99
CA SER A 41 -0.28 -19.24 -5.01
C SER A 41 -0.74 -18.18 -4.01
N ILE A 42 -2.06 -17.97 -3.91
CA ILE A 42 -2.67 -17.06 -2.91
C ILE A 42 -2.36 -17.57 -1.51
N MET A 43 -2.64 -18.85 -1.26
CA MET A 43 -2.41 -19.46 0.05
C MET A 43 -0.94 -19.37 0.45
N ARG A 44 -0.01 -19.66 -0.46
CA ARG A 44 1.43 -19.55 -0.17
C ARG A 44 1.83 -18.13 0.22
N GLN A 45 1.42 -17.10 -0.52
CA GLN A 45 1.77 -15.71 -0.17
C GLN A 45 1.07 -15.28 1.13
N ALA A 46 -0.19 -15.68 1.33
CA ALA A 46 -0.90 -15.43 2.57
C ALA A 46 -0.17 -16.08 3.76
N PHE A 47 0.29 -17.33 3.62
CA PHE A 47 1.11 -18.00 4.64
C PHE A 47 2.44 -17.29 4.89
N GLU A 48 3.09 -16.76 3.85
CA GLU A 48 4.30 -15.95 4.01
C GLU A 48 4.02 -14.68 4.82
N LEU A 49 2.94 -13.94 4.49
CA LEU A 49 2.52 -12.75 5.23
C LEU A 49 2.15 -13.08 6.68
N VAL A 50 1.47 -14.21 6.91
CA VAL A 50 1.16 -14.71 8.27
C VAL A 50 2.43 -15.07 9.02
N SER A 51 3.36 -15.80 8.39
CA SER A 51 4.62 -16.21 9.02
C SER A 51 5.43 -14.98 9.40
N ASN A 52 5.50 -13.99 8.50
CA ASN A 52 6.14 -12.71 8.72
C ASN A 52 5.48 -11.95 9.88
N ALA A 53 4.15 -12.04 10.00
CA ALA A 53 3.39 -11.44 11.10
C ALA A 53 3.72 -12.05 12.48
N THR A 54 4.15 -13.31 12.52
CA THR A 54 4.49 -14.01 13.77
C THR A 54 5.94 -13.81 14.22
N ASP A 55 6.85 -13.43 13.31
CA ASP A 55 8.26 -13.18 13.64
C ASP A 55 8.48 -11.70 14.00
N GLY A 56 8.27 -11.37 15.27
CA GLY A 56 8.44 -10.01 15.78
C GLY A 56 9.85 -9.43 15.56
N ARG A 57 10.90 -10.26 15.50
CA ARG A 57 12.27 -9.77 15.25
C ARG A 57 12.46 -9.36 13.80
N ARG A 58 12.00 -10.19 12.86
CA ARG A 58 12.05 -9.84 11.43
C ARG A 58 11.20 -8.62 11.12
N TYR A 59 10.02 -8.52 11.74
CA TYR A 59 9.18 -7.34 11.57
C TYR A 59 9.85 -6.06 12.12
N ALA A 60 10.45 -6.12 13.31
CA ALA A 60 11.20 -4.98 13.86
C ALA A 60 12.37 -4.58 12.94
N SER A 61 13.06 -5.55 12.33
CA SER A 61 14.09 -5.26 11.31
C SER A 61 13.48 -4.55 10.09
N ALA A 62 12.37 -5.06 9.54
CA ALA A 62 11.70 -4.45 8.39
C ALA A 62 11.21 -3.02 8.69
N LEU A 63 10.73 -2.75 9.91
CA LEU A 63 10.38 -1.40 10.38
C LEU A 63 11.59 -0.47 10.41
N SER A 64 12.71 -0.95 10.97
CA SER A 64 13.96 -0.19 11.03
C SER A 64 14.47 0.14 9.62
N ASP A 65 14.46 -0.83 8.71
CA ASP A 65 14.90 -0.66 7.33
C ASP A 65 14.00 0.31 6.57
N ALA A 66 12.68 0.22 6.76
CA ALA A 66 11.71 1.16 6.19
C ALA A 66 11.94 2.59 6.72
N GLN A 67 12.14 2.77 8.03
CA GLN A 67 12.40 4.09 8.62
C GLN A 67 13.72 4.68 8.10
N ALA A 68 14.76 3.87 7.94
CA ALA A 68 16.02 4.29 7.35
C ALA A 68 15.84 4.71 5.88
N THR A 69 15.09 3.94 5.11
CA THR A 69 14.74 4.24 3.70
C THR A 69 14.01 5.59 3.58
N LEU A 70 13.04 5.85 4.46
CA LEU A 70 12.30 7.11 4.45
C LEU A 70 13.17 8.31 4.85
N ARG A 71 14.06 8.12 5.83
CA ARG A 71 15.01 9.17 6.24
C ARG A 71 15.95 9.53 5.09
N ASP A 72 16.49 8.54 4.39
CA ASP A 72 17.34 8.72 3.21
C ASP A 72 16.59 9.40 2.04
N ALA A 73 15.30 9.11 1.90
CA ALA A 73 14.41 9.76 0.94
C ALA A 73 13.84 11.11 1.41
N CYS A 74 14.24 11.60 2.59
CA CYS A 74 13.74 12.82 3.22
C CYS A 74 12.19 12.88 3.35
N VAL A 75 11.54 11.73 3.55
CA VAL A 75 10.08 11.67 3.77
C VAL A 75 9.77 11.88 5.25
N PRO A 76 9.10 12.98 5.65
CA PRO A 76 8.83 13.30 7.06
C PRO A 76 7.65 12.47 7.60
N LEU A 77 7.86 11.16 7.75
CA LEU A 77 6.89 10.21 8.26
C LEU A 77 7.50 9.40 9.40
N LEU A 78 6.78 9.37 10.53
CA LEU A 78 7.17 8.58 11.70
C LEU A 78 6.54 7.19 11.62
N ILE A 79 7.37 6.14 11.59
CA ILE A 79 6.89 4.77 11.68
C ILE A 79 6.81 4.35 13.14
N LEU A 80 5.62 3.92 13.57
CA LEU A 80 5.34 3.52 14.94
C LEU A 80 5.18 2.00 15.05
N GLU A 81 5.70 1.42 16.12
CA GLU A 81 5.35 0.04 16.49
C GLU A 81 3.90 -0.03 16.98
N ARG A 82 3.19 -1.09 16.59
CA ARG A 82 1.77 -1.34 16.92
C ARG A 82 1.47 -1.53 18.41
N ARG A 83 2.47 -1.51 19.31
CA ARG A 83 2.26 -1.89 20.72
C ARG A 83 1.23 -1.02 21.45
N HIS A 84 0.93 0.16 20.92
CA HIS A 84 -0.05 1.08 21.46
C HIS A 84 -1.02 1.53 20.36
N GLU A 85 -2.28 1.74 20.74
CA GLU A 85 -3.19 2.52 19.91
C GLU A 85 -2.66 3.95 19.90
N HIS A 86 -2.35 4.45 18.70
CA HIS A 86 -1.91 5.82 18.50
C HIS A 86 -3.13 6.62 18.07
N PRO A 87 -3.63 7.56 18.90
CA PRO A 87 -4.78 8.37 18.53
C PRO A 87 -4.42 9.19 17.29
N MET A 88 -5.17 8.94 16.20
CA MET A 88 -5.08 9.71 14.96
C MET A 88 -6.29 10.63 14.87
N ILE A 89 -6.07 11.84 14.36
CA ILE A 89 -7.15 12.76 14.00
C ILE A 89 -8.00 12.09 12.92
N SER A 90 -9.32 12.07 13.11
CA SER A 90 -10.23 11.55 12.09
C SER A 90 -10.12 12.35 10.78
N THR A 91 -10.16 11.67 9.64
CA THR A 91 -10.09 12.30 8.30
C THR A 91 -11.14 13.40 8.09
N SER A 92 -12.32 13.25 8.71
CA SER A 92 -13.40 14.26 8.66
C SER A 92 -13.06 15.55 9.40
N SER A 93 -12.20 15.47 10.41
CA SER A 93 -11.72 16.61 11.20
C SER A 93 -10.47 17.27 10.61
N MET A 94 -9.81 16.63 9.64
CA MET A 94 -8.64 17.20 8.97
C MET A 94 -9.01 18.38 8.08
N THR A 95 -8.13 19.38 8.02
CA THR A 95 -8.19 20.45 7.02
C THR A 95 -7.80 19.92 5.63
N GLN A 96 -8.19 20.64 4.58
CA GLN A 96 -7.81 20.27 3.22
C GLN A 96 -6.27 20.24 3.00
N PRO A 97 -5.47 21.21 3.51
CA PRO A 97 -4.01 21.12 3.43
C PRO A 97 -3.43 19.88 4.11
N GLN A 98 -3.95 19.50 5.28
CA GLN A 98 -3.54 18.29 5.99
C GLN A 98 -3.82 17.03 5.17
N ARG A 99 -5.03 16.87 4.63
CA ARG A 99 -5.37 15.72 3.77
C ARG A 99 -4.48 15.66 2.53
N ARG A 100 -4.18 16.82 1.91
CA ARG A 100 -3.27 16.89 0.75
C ARG A 100 -1.86 16.45 1.12
N GLY A 101 -1.32 16.97 2.22
CA GLY A 101 0.01 16.60 2.71
C GLY A 101 0.12 15.12 3.04
N LEU A 102 -0.86 14.57 3.75
CA LEU A 102 -0.91 13.16 4.12
C LEU A 102 -0.94 12.23 2.89
N GLY A 103 -1.78 12.53 1.89
CA GLY A 103 -1.83 11.73 0.68
C GLY A 103 -0.55 11.84 -0.17
N GLN A 104 0.10 13.01 -0.18
CA GLN A 104 1.41 13.15 -0.83
C GLN A 104 2.48 12.31 -0.12
N LEU A 105 2.50 12.30 1.22
CA LEU A 105 3.40 11.47 2.01
C LEU A 105 3.17 9.98 1.77
N ALA A 106 1.92 9.53 1.63
CA ALA A 106 1.60 8.15 1.32
C ALA A 106 2.17 7.72 -0.04
N LEU A 107 2.09 8.58 -1.06
CA LEU A 107 2.69 8.33 -2.38
C LEU A 107 4.21 8.33 -2.32
N GLN A 108 4.82 9.28 -1.60
CA GLN A 108 6.28 9.32 -1.40
C GLN A 108 6.78 8.07 -0.69
N LEU A 109 6.12 7.63 0.38
CA LEU A 109 6.37 6.36 1.05
C LEU A 109 6.27 5.20 0.06
N TYR A 110 5.19 5.16 -0.73
CA TYR A 110 4.96 4.09 -1.70
C TYR A 110 6.15 3.92 -2.65
N PHE A 111 6.55 5.02 -3.30
CA PHE A 111 7.65 5.01 -4.25
C PHE A 111 9.02 4.85 -3.60
N ALA A 112 9.26 5.43 -2.41
CA ALA A 112 10.52 5.27 -1.69
C ALA A 112 10.79 3.79 -1.38
N GLN A 113 9.80 3.06 -0.84
CA GLN A 113 9.96 1.61 -0.61
C GLN A 113 10.19 0.86 -1.92
N LEU A 114 9.45 1.21 -2.99
CA LEU A 114 9.54 0.52 -4.27
C LEU A 114 10.91 0.71 -4.95
N PHE A 115 11.50 1.91 -4.88
CA PHE A 115 12.72 2.24 -5.62
C PHE A 115 14.01 2.13 -4.80
N ARG A 116 13.93 2.16 -3.47
CA ARG A 116 15.12 2.19 -2.59
C ARG A 116 15.26 0.96 -1.68
N SER A 117 14.29 0.06 -1.67
CA SER A 117 14.33 -1.14 -0.85
C SER A 117 13.89 -2.40 -1.62
N GLU A 118 14.40 -3.55 -1.19
CA GLU A 118 13.90 -4.87 -1.61
C GLU A 118 12.81 -5.40 -0.67
N THR A 119 12.66 -4.77 0.51
CA THR A 119 11.64 -5.09 1.50
C THR A 119 10.64 -3.93 1.59
N ALA A 120 9.35 -4.23 1.58
CA ALA A 120 8.30 -3.23 1.78
C ALA A 120 7.32 -3.66 2.86
N LEU A 121 6.95 -2.71 3.71
CA LEU A 121 5.76 -2.77 4.56
C LEU A 121 4.56 -2.39 3.70
N ILE A 122 3.59 -3.29 3.55
CA ILE A 122 2.51 -3.13 2.56
C ILE A 122 1.20 -2.57 3.14
N ASP A 123 1.12 -2.36 4.46
CA ASP A 123 -0.10 -1.94 5.16
C ASP A 123 -0.31 -0.42 5.15
N LEU A 124 -0.82 0.14 4.05
CA LEU A 124 -1.13 1.57 3.92
C LEU A 124 -2.59 1.95 4.23
N TRP A 125 -3.33 1.12 4.97
CA TRP A 125 -4.76 1.35 5.23
C TRP A 125 -4.97 2.66 6.00
N SER A 126 -6.06 3.39 5.72
CA SER A 126 -6.40 4.66 6.39
C SER A 126 -6.47 4.55 7.92
N SER A 127 -6.87 3.39 8.44
CA SER A 127 -6.86 3.09 9.88
C SER A 127 -5.47 3.01 10.53
N ARG A 128 -4.38 3.07 9.73
CA ARG A 128 -2.99 2.92 10.16
C ARG A 128 -2.10 4.09 9.75
N PHE A 129 -2.61 5.00 8.93
CA PHE A 129 -1.84 6.09 8.34
C PHE A 129 -2.60 7.40 8.54
N GLY A 130 -2.02 8.34 9.30
CA GLY A 130 -2.77 9.51 9.76
C GLY A 130 -1.89 10.62 10.30
N ILE A 131 -2.54 11.58 10.97
CA ILE A 131 -1.90 12.69 11.68
C ILE A 131 -2.24 12.51 13.16
N ASP A 132 -1.26 12.62 14.04
CA ASP A 132 -1.48 12.56 15.49
C ASP A 132 -1.98 13.91 16.06
N GLU A 133 -2.18 13.98 17.37
CA GLU A 133 -2.63 15.21 18.03
C GLU A 133 -1.58 16.34 18.00
N ALA A 134 -0.30 16.01 17.85
CA ALA A 134 0.79 16.99 17.72
C ALA A 134 0.87 17.59 16.29
N GLY A 135 0.19 16.97 15.33
CA GLY A 135 0.20 17.39 13.94
C GLY A 135 1.25 16.65 13.08
N ASP A 136 1.90 15.63 13.64
CA ASP A 136 2.90 14.82 12.94
C ASP A 136 2.23 13.72 12.11
N ALA A 137 2.77 13.48 10.91
CA ALA A 137 2.35 12.36 10.09
C ALA A 137 2.92 11.05 10.67
N ILE A 138 2.03 10.12 11.00
CA ILE A 138 2.36 8.85 11.63
C ILE A 138 1.83 7.67 10.82
N TRP A 139 2.60 6.58 10.84
CA TRP A 139 2.22 5.31 10.23
C TRP A 139 2.50 4.15 11.17
N ALA A 140 1.47 3.39 11.53
CA ALA A 140 1.56 2.26 12.45
C ALA A 140 1.15 0.95 11.74
N PRO A 141 1.95 0.42 10.80
CA PRO A 141 1.55 -0.73 10.01
C PRO A 141 1.36 -1.99 10.87
N ARG A 142 0.49 -2.90 10.39
CA ARG A 142 0.47 -4.30 10.83
C ARG A 142 1.76 -4.99 10.38
N PRO A 143 2.11 -6.16 10.96
CA PRO A 143 3.32 -6.89 10.61
C PRO A 143 3.18 -7.63 9.27
N MET A 144 2.90 -6.85 8.23
CA MET A 144 2.67 -7.25 6.86
C MET A 144 3.78 -6.64 6.02
N TYR A 145 4.81 -7.43 5.79
CA TYR A 145 5.92 -7.05 4.94
C TYR A 145 6.23 -8.14 3.93
N VAL A 146 6.84 -7.73 2.83
CA VAL A 146 7.22 -8.60 1.73
C VAL A 146 8.66 -8.29 1.34
N GLN A 147 9.42 -9.34 1.07
CA GLN A 147 10.67 -9.22 0.33
C GLN A 147 10.37 -9.51 -1.14
N TRP A 148 10.59 -8.52 -1.99
CA TRP A 148 10.33 -8.65 -3.41
C TRP A 148 11.38 -9.55 -4.07
N GLU A 149 10.95 -10.43 -4.98
CA GLU A 149 11.93 -11.06 -5.86
C GLU A 149 12.54 -10.01 -6.81
N PRO A 150 13.87 -10.01 -7.03
CA PRO A 150 14.54 -9.00 -7.86
C PRO A 150 13.95 -8.87 -9.26
N ASN A 151 13.58 -10.00 -9.89
CA ASN A 151 13.00 -10.02 -11.23
C ASN A 151 11.64 -9.30 -11.29
N PHE A 152 10.81 -9.51 -10.27
CA PHE A 152 9.51 -8.86 -10.13
C PHE A 152 9.68 -7.37 -9.84
N LEU A 153 10.49 -7.03 -8.84
CA LEU A 153 10.73 -5.65 -8.44
C LEU A 153 11.31 -4.82 -9.59
N GLY A 154 12.32 -5.36 -10.28
CA GLY A 154 12.89 -4.72 -11.45
C GLY A 154 11.85 -4.49 -12.55
N ALA A 155 10.95 -5.44 -12.79
CA ALA A 155 9.94 -5.29 -13.82
C ALA A 155 8.88 -4.23 -13.44
N VAL A 156 8.48 -4.16 -12.17
CA VAL A 156 7.60 -3.10 -11.66
C VAL A 156 8.28 -1.72 -11.79
N ARG A 157 9.57 -1.62 -11.45
CA ARG A 157 10.35 -0.37 -11.61
C ARG A 157 10.42 0.06 -13.07
N ASP A 158 10.67 -0.87 -13.99
CA ASP A 158 10.71 -0.60 -15.44
C ASP A 158 9.35 -0.12 -15.97
N VAL A 159 8.24 -0.68 -15.47
CA VAL A 159 6.88 -0.20 -15.81
C VAL A 159 6.71 1.25 -15.37
N TYR A 160 7.01 1.60 -14.11
CA TYR A 160 6.87 2.98 -13.67
C TYR A 160 7.83 3.93 -14.37
N ALA A 161 9.10 3.56 -14.53
CA ALA A 161 10.09 4.37 -15.22
C ALA A 161 9.72 4.63 -16.69
N GLY A 162 9.33 3.57 -17.41
CA GLY A 162 8.88 3.69 -18.78
C GLY A 162 7.65 4.58 -18.92
N PHE A 163 6.69 4.46 -18.00
CA PHE A 163 5.49 5.31 -18.00
C PHE A 163 5.83 6.79 -17.73
N PHE A 164 6.59 7.10 -16.68
CA PHE A 164 6.87 8.49 -16.32
C PHE A 164 7.84 9.20 -17.26
N ALA A 165 8.80 8.46 -17.85
CA ALA A 165 9.74 8.96 -18.85
C ALA A 165 9.17 8.98 -20.27
N GLY A 166 8.01 8.38 -20.51
CA GLY A 166 7.46 8.21 -21.87
C GLY A 166 8.24 7.19 -22.71
N ASP A 167 9.07 6.35 -22.10
CA ASP A 167 9.76 5.24 -22.76
C ASP A 167 8.82 4.03 -22.88
N ASN A 168 8.09 4.00 -24.00
CA ASN A 168 7.17 2.92 -24.33
C ASN A 168 7.85 1.55 -24.46
N ALA A 169 9.14 1.49 -24.81
CA ALA A 169 9.85 0.22 -24.95
C ALA A 169 10.17 -0.36 -23.57
N LEU A 170 10.68 0.47 -22.65
CA LEU A 170 10.92 0.08 -21.27
C LEU A 170 9.61 -0.33 -20.56
N PHE A 171 8.55 0.46 -20.75
CA PHE A 171 7.22 0.16 -20.20
C PHE A 171 6.72 -1.23 -20.65
N ARG A 172 6.74 -1.50 -21.97
CA ARG A 172 6.29 -2.78 -22.53
C ARG A 172 7.16 -3.96 -22.07
N SER A 173 8.48 -3.77 -22.03
CA SER A 173 9.42 -4.79 -21.53
C SER A 173 9.12 -5.17 -20.07
N GLY A 174 8.87 -4.18 -19.22
CA GLY A 174 8.45 -4.40 -17.83
C GLY A 174 7.14 -5.18 -17.73
N LEU A 175 6.14 -4.83 -18.54
CA LEU A 175 4.86 -5.55 -18.60
C LEU A 175 5.01 -7.01 -19.05
N ASP A 176 5.82 -7.27 -20.07
CA ASP A 176 6.05 -8.62 -20.57
C ASP A 176 6.72 -9.50 -19.50
N ARG A 177 7.69 -8.95 -18.77
CA ARG A 177 8.35 -9.62 -17.64
C ARG A 177 7.43 -9.89 -16.45
N LEU A 178 6.42 -9.04 -16.26
CA LEU A 178 5.35 -9.25 -15.29
C LEU A 178 4.27 -10.23 -15.79
N GLY A 179 4.33 -10.65 -17.06
CA GLY A 179 3.32 -11.49 -17.70
C GLY A 179 2.00 -10.74 -17.96
N LEU A 180 2.08 -9.42 -18.13
CA LEU A 180 0.96 -8.50 -18.34
C LEU A 180 1.00 -7.83 -19.72
N GLY A 181 1.81 -8.32 -20.67
CA GLY A 181 1.98 -7.70 -21.99
C GLY A 181 0.66 -7.39 -22.71
N ALA A 182 -0.29 -8.33 -22.68
CA ALA A 182 -1.62 -8.15 -23.27
C ALA A 182 -2.49 -7.09 -22.57
N ALA A 183 -2.19 -6.79 -21.31
CA ALA A 183 -2.93 -5.84 -20.49
C ALA A 183 -2.32 -4.42 -20.51
N GLY A 184 -1.34 -4.16 -21.37
CA GLY A 184 -0.65 -2.87 -21.39
C GLY A 184 -1.55 -1.66 -21.62
N ALA A 185 -2.56 -1.77 -22.49
CA ALA A 185 -3.53 -0.69 -22.70
C ALA A 185 -4.40 -0.44 -21.46
N VAL A 186 -4.76 -1.49 -20.73
CA VAL A 186 -5.55 -1.39 -19.49
C VAL A 186 -4.73 -0.71 -18.39
N LEU A 187 -3.46 -1.11 -18.24
CA LEU A 187 -2.57 -0.50 -17.26
C LEU A 187 -2.24 0.95 -17.60
N LEU A 188 -2.04 1.27 -18.88
CA LEU A 188 -1.83 2.65 -19.31
C LEU A 188 -3.05 3.53 -18.98
N ARG A 189 -4.26 3.03 -19.23
CA ARG A 189 -5.51 3.71 -18.86
C ARG A 189 -5.66 3.87 -17.34
N HIS A 190 -5.26 2.86 -16.57
CA HIS A 190 -5.31 2.91 -15.10
C HIS A 190 -4.33 3.91 -14.50
N LEU A 191 -3.08 3.85 -14.95
CA LEU A 191 -2.07 4.84 -14.58
C LEU A 191 -2.52 6.23 -15.04
N GLY A 192 -3.30 6.32 -16.11
CA GLY A 192 -4.05 7.51 -16.52
C GLY A 192 -3.39 8.22 -17.69
N GLU A 193 -4.22 8.92 -18.47
CA GLU A 193 -3.77 9.81 -19.55
C GLU A 193 -3.44 11.19 -18.95
N GLY A 194 -2.27 11.75 -19.29
CA GLY A 194 -1.86 13.09 -18.86
C GLY A 194 -0.58 13.12 -18.03
N ASN A 195 -0.33 14.27 -17.37
CA ASN A 195 0.94 14.53 -16.67
C ASN A 195 1.01 13.96 -15.24
N GLN A 196 -0.05 13.32 -14.74
CA GLN A 196 -0.09 12.67 -13.43
C GLN A 196 0.10 13.62 -12.24
N ARG A 197 -0.16 14.92 -12.42
CA ARG A 197 -0.08 15.95 -11.37
C ARG A 197 -1.38 16.17 -10.59
N SER A 198 -2.46 15.53 -11.02
CA SER A 198 -3.78 15.67 -10.40
C SER A 198 -4.59 14.39 -10.61
N VAL A 199 -4.32 13.37 -9.81
CA VAL A 199 -4.95 12.04 -9.90
C VAL A 199 -5.93 11.85 -8.76
N ARG A 200 -7.17 11.48 -9.07
CA ARG A 200 -8.17 11.02 -8.09
C ARG A 200 -8.16 9.50 -8.03
N PHE A 201 -8.17 8.98 -6.82
CA PHE A 201 -8.14 7.54 -6.57
C PHE A 201 -9.54 7.01 -6.31
N SER A 202 -9.79 5.77 -6.75
CA SER A 202 -11.05 5.06 -6.55
C SER A 202 -10.76 3.57 -6.41
N GLU A 203 -11.30 2.95 -5.37
CA GLU A 203 -11.26 1.50 -5.19
C GLU A 203 -12.00 0.77 -6.31
N ALA A 204 -13.17 1.27 -6.71
CA ALA A 204 -13.94 0.70 -7.82
C ALA A 204 -13.15 0.74 -9.14
N GLY A 205 -12.41 1.83 -9.39
CA GLY A 205 -11.54 1.97 -10.55
C GLY A 205 -10.39 0.96 -10.55
N LEU A 206 -9.75 0.75 -9.39
CA LEU A 206 -8.72 -0.28 -9.22
C LEU A 206 -9.29 -1.69 -9.43
N GLN A 207 -10.42 -2.01 -8.81
CA GLN A 207 -11.08 -3.31 -8.96
C GLN A 207 -11.43 -3.61 -10.42
N GLN A 208 -11.98 -2.61 -11.15
CA GLN A 208 -12.26 -2.78 -12.57
C GLN A 208 -10.99 -3.02 -13.37
N THR A 209 -9.92 -2.27 -13.09
CA THR A 209 -8.63 -2.45 -13.77
C THR A 209 -8.09 -3.87 -13.56
N LEU A 210 -8.13 -4.38 -12.33
CA LEU A 210 -7.66 -5.73 -12.03
C LEU A 210 -8.51 -6.79 -12.76
N ARG A 211 -9.83 -6.63 -12.83
CA ARG A 211 -10.71 -7.51 -13.62
C ARG A 211 -10.39 -7.47 -15.11
N ASP A 212 -10.11 -6.30 -15.66
CA ASP A 212 -9.76 -6.14 -17.08
C ASP A 212 -8.40 -6.79 -17.40
N ILE A 213 -7.37 -6.57 -16.55
CA ILE A 213 -6.05 -7.20 -16.69
C ILE A 213 -6.19 -8.72 -16.74
N VAL A 214 -7.00 -9.24 -15.83
CA VAL A 214 -7.31 -10.65 -15.73
C VAL A 214 -7.98 -11.17 -17.00
N ALA A 215 -9.03 -10.49 -17.47
CA ALA A 215 -9.80 -10.92 -18.64
C ALA A 215 -8.93 -10.99 -19.91
N LEU A 216 -7.87 -10.17 -19.97
CA LEU A 216 -6.91 -10.13 -21.06
C LEU A 216 -5.76 -11.14 -20.94
N ARG A 217 -5.63 -11.87 -19.83
CA ARG A 217 -4.55 -12.85 -19.70
C ARG A 217 -4.74 -13.99 -20.69
N SER A 218 -3.70 -14.22 -21.49
CA SER A 218 -3.64 -15.30 -22.46
C SER A 218 -3.38 -16.64 -21.79
N ALA A 219 -3.91 -17.72 -22.39
CA ALA A 219 -3.58 -19.10 -22.04
C ALA A 219 -2.07 -19.43 -22.12
N ARG A 220 -1.26 -18.57 -22.75
CA ARG A 220 0.19 -18.77 -22.98
C ARG A 220 1.08 -18.50 -21.76
N GLN A 221 0.60 -17.79 -20.73
CA GLN A 221 1.34 -17.59 -19.47
C GLN A 221 0.38 -17.85 -18.30
N PRO A 222 0.29 -19.10 -17.82
CA PRO A 222 -0.77 -19.51 -16.92
C PRO A 222 -0.61 -18.99 -15.48
N SER A 223 0.60 -18.61 -15.04
CA SER A 223 0.84 -18.17 -13.65
C SER A 223 1.37 -16.74 -13.55
N LEU A 224 0.75 -15.94 -12.67
CA LEU A 224 1.32 -14.68 -12.20
C LEU A 224 2.51 -14.96 -11.28
N HIS A 225 3.46 -14.02 -11.25
CA HIS A 225 4.57 -14.02 -10.30
C HIS A 225 4.06 -14.07 -8.83
N ARG A 226 4.77 -14.73 -7.91
CA ARG A 226 4.28 -14.92 -6.52
C ARG A 226 4.02 -13.61 -5.78
N ASN A 227 4.89 -12.62 -5.96
CA ASN A 227 4.75 -11.30 -5.35
C ASN A 227 3.55 -10.47 -5.85
N PHE A 228 2.79 -10.91 -6.87
CA PHE A 228 1.61 -10.17 -7.35
C PHE A 228 0.55 -9.99 -6.27
N VAL A 229 0.33 -10.98 -5.40
CA VAL A 229 -0.66 -10.86 -4.32
C VAL A 229 -0.27 -9.73 -3.37
N ALA A 230 0.98 -9.74 -2.91
CA ALA A 230 1.49 -8.72 -1.99
C ALA A 230 1.46 -7.33 -2.64
N PHE A 231 1.83 -7.24 -3.92
CA PHE A 231 1.76 -5.98 -4.66
C PHE A 231 0.33 -5.49 -4.87
N GLY A 232 -0.61 -6.38 -5.17
CA GLY A 232 -2.03 -6.04 -5.29
C GLY A 232 -2.62 -5.52 -3.98
N LEU A 233 -2.27 -6.13 -2.84
CA LEU A 233 -2.65 -5.64 -1.51
C LEU A 233 -2.04 -4.27 -1.20
N TYR A 234 -0.78 -4.07 -1.59
CA TYR A 234 -0.10 -2.79 -1.41
C TYR A 234 -0.78 -1.67 -2.21
N LEU A 235 -1.19 -1.95 -3.45
CA LEU A 235 -1.96 -1.00 -4.26
C LEU A 235 -3.39 -0.79 -3.71
N ALA A 236 -4.05 -1.86 -3.26
CA ALA A 236 -5.41 -1.77 -2.74
C ALA A 236 -5.51 -0.81 -1.55
N SER A 237 -4.55 -0.88 -0.63
CA SER A 237 -4.53 0.01 0.52
C SER A 237 -4.09 1.42 0.23
N LEU A 238 -3.12 1.59 -0.67
CA LEU A 238 -2.80 2.91 -1.16
C LEU A 238 -4.04 3.58 -1.76
N HIS A 239 -4.80 2.86 -2.59
CA HIS A 239 -6.02 3.39 -3.19
C HIS A 239 -7.12 3.67 -2.16
N GLU A 240 -7.34 2.79 -1.19
CA GLU A 240 -8.29 3.02 -0.09
C GLU A 240 -7.93 4.28 0.69
N LEU A 241 -6.68 4.39 1.16
CA LEU A 241 -6.19 5.57 1.86
C LEU A 241 -6.38 6.84 1.03
N LEU A 242 -5.90 6.87 -0.21
CA LEU A 242 -5.97 8.06 -1.05
C LEU A 242 -7.41 8.42 -1.43
N ALA A 243 -8.29 7.43 -1.63
CA ALA A 243 -9.71 7.66 -1.87
C ALA A 243 -10.40 8.23 -0.63
N SER A 244 -10.06 7.75 0.57
CA SER A 244 -10.63 8.23 1.84
C SER A 244 -10.36 9.71 2.12
N LEU A 245 -9.30 10.27 1.51
CA LEU A 245 -8.91 11.68 1.63
C LEU A 245 -9.71 12.61 0.71
N ASP A 246 -10.47 12.06 -0.25
CA ASP A 246 -11.30 12.76 -1.25
C ASP A 246 -10.63 13.98 -1.91
N LEU A 247 -9.41 13.77 -2.40
CA LEU A 247 -8.63 14.80 -3.11
C LEU A 247 -7.97 14.23 -4.37
N ALA A 248 -7.39 15.14 -5.15
CA ALA A 248 -6.46 14.78 -6.22
C ALA A 248 -5.02 14.99 -5.74
N PHE A 249 -4.11 14.13 -6.19
CA PHE A 249 -2.70 14.10 -5.76
C PHE A 249 -1.72 14.16 -6.93
N ASP A 250 -0.49 14.62 -6.64
CA ASP A 250 0.61 14.70 -7.60
C ASP A 250 1.48 13.43 -7.54
N VAL A 251 1.05 12.42 -8.31
CA VAL A 251 1.73 11.12 -8.39
C VAL A 251 3.08 11.27 -9.09
N ARG A 252 3.17 12.13 -10.12
CA ARG A 252 4.45 12.40 -10.81
C ARG A 252 5.46 13.05 -9.88
N GLY A 253 5.03 14.01 -9.06
CA GLY A 253 5.88 14.66 -8.05
C GLY A 253 6.43 13.64 -7.06
N ALA A 254 5.57 12.79 -6.50
CA ALA A 254 5.99 11.74 -5.58
C ALA A 254 6.97 10.74 -6.20
N TYR A 255 6.73 10.36 -7.47
CA TYR A 255 7.65 9.49 -8.21
C TYR A 255 9.01 10.16 -8.41
N ALA A 256 9.04 11.42 -8.83
CA ALA A 256 10.28 12.16 -9.11
C ALA A 256 11.14 12.31 -7.85
N GLU A 257 10.53 12.61 -6.71
CA GLU A 257 11.22 12.75 -5.41
C GLU A 257 11.81 11.42 -4.92
N ALA A 258 11.10 10.31 -5.15
CA ALA A 258 11.57 8.99 -4.75
C ALA A 258 12.67 8.43 -5.66
N HIS A 259 12.73 8.86 -6.93
CA HIS A 259 13.60 8.29 -7.95
C HIS A 259 15.00 8.94 -7.95
N PRO A 260 16.05 8.22 -7.51
CA PRO A 260 17.38 8.81 -7.28
C PRO A 260 18.04 9.42 -8.52
N ALA A 261 17.76 8.88 -9.72
CA ALA A 261 18.33 9.40 -10.96
C ALA A 261 17.69 10.72 -11.44
N LEU A 262 16.47 11.04 -11.01
CA LEU A 262 15.75 12.26 -11.43
C LEU A 262 15.98 13.44 -10.47
N ALA A 263 16.41 13.15 -9.24
CA ALA A 263 16.80 14.19 -8.27
C ALA A 263 18.08 14.95 -8.65
N SER A 264 18.82 14.50 -9.68
CA SER A 264 20.08 15.12 -10.13
C SER A 264 19.88 16.18 -11.23
N GLU A 265 18.67 16.32 -11.77
CA GLU A 265 18.36 17.21 -12.91
C GLU A 265 17.42 18.38 -12.56
N VAL A 266 17.12 18.58 -11.26
CA VAL A 266 16.32 19.70 -10.73
C VAL A 266 17.20 20.60 -9.87
#